data_AF-A0A3N1AU70-F1
#
_entry.id   AF-A0A3N1AU70-F1
#
_cell.length_a   1.000
_cell.length_b   1.000
_cell.length_c   1.000
_cell.angle_alpha   90.00
_cell.angle_beta   90.00
_cell.angle_gamma   90.00
#
_symmetry.space_group_name_H-M   'P 1'
#
loop_
_entity.id
_entity.type
_entity.pdbx_description
1 polymer ?
#
loop_
_entity_poly.entity_id
_entity_poly.type
_entity_poly.pdbx_seq_one_letter_code
_entity_poly.pdbx_strand_id
1 'polypeptide(L)'
;MLRRSLTALLGATILIAGNTLWASSAFAGDGWGHVDCDENPTAPGCDVSVGAPGTPADGGGSGGDSAGSGSTGGQEPTCTWERVEPQASPPVGAGGGAWYERMCQIGTGMAVSPPVWHETTDPRAVAQEAVSRLRLPAPAIRTNPDSASLLVHVPVWLWVDDSTWGDRRATASVPGMSVTAIATPTRVTWSTGDGGSRQCGKGTPWVAGADPASASPDCGHTYTSPSRGSAGGTYTVTATITWRVTWSGGGTSGTEPDLTSTASVPVQVIEASAVNTNS
;
A
#
# COMPACT_ATOMS: atom_id res chain seq x y z
N MET A 1 -27.53 -39.25 -48.36
CA MET A 1 -27.32 -40.54 -47.65
C MET A 1 -26.52 -40.19 -46.39
N LEU A 2 -26.93 -40.34 -45.13
CA LEU A 2 -27.97 -41.07 -44.43
C LEU A 2 -28.45 -40.22 -43.21
N ARG A 3 -29.78 -40.17 -43.04
CA ARG A 3 -30.65 -40.17 -41.83
C ARG A 3 -30.14 -39.80 -40.42
N ARG A 4 -30.88 -38.85 -39.81
CA ARG A 4 -31.64 -38.83 -38.51
C ARG A 4 -30.98 -39.53 -37.30
N SER A 5 -31.00 -38.93 -36.10
CA SER A 5 -32.14 -39.08 -35.17
C SER A 5 -32.10 -38.09 -34.00
N LEU A 6 -33.28 -37.49 -33.70
CA LEU A 6 -33.62 -36.92 -32.40
C LEU A 6 -33.85 -38.05 -31.39
N THR A 7 -33.39 -37.87 -30.15
CA THR A 7 -33.96 -38.53 -28.98
C THR A 7 -34.06 -37.52 -27.84
N ALA A 8 -35.31 -37.15 -27.55
CA ALA A 8 -35.69 -36.44 -26.34
C ALA A 8 -35.63 -37.42 -25.15
N LEU A 9 -35.05 -36.99 -24.03
CA LEU A 9 -35.21 -37.65 -22.73
C LEU A 9 -35.74 -36.62 -21.73
N LEU A 10 -37.00 -36.86 -21.34
CA LEU A 10 -37.67 -36.24 -20.21
C LEU A 10 -37.06 -36.73 -18.89
N GLY A 11 -36.99 -35.82 -17.93
CA GLY A 11 -37.40 -36.10 -16.54
C GLY A 11 -36.29 -36.38 -15.52
N ALA A 12 -36.03 -35.39 -14.66
CA ALA A 12 -36.19 -35.51 -13.21
C ALA A 12 -35.71 -34.20 -12.54
N THR A 13 -36.63 -33.26 -12.34
CA THR A 13 -36.45 -32.10 -11.47
C THR A 13 -36.49 -32.56 -10.01
N ILE A 14 -35.33 -32.59 -9.36
CA ILE A 14 -35.23 -32.75 -7.91
C ILE A 14 -35.47 -31.37 -7.28
N LEU A 15 -36.66 -31.17 -6.72
CA LEU A 15 -36.98 -30.08 -5.82
C LEU A 15 -36.29 -30.36 -4.47
N ILE A 16 -35.14 -29.74 -4.24
CA ILE A 16 -34.59 -29.63 -2.88
C ILE A 16 -35.40 -28.54 -2.19
N ALA A 17 -36.32 -28.96 -1.32
CA ALA A 17 -36.96 -28.06 -0.36
C ALA A 17 -35.86 -27.54 0.59
N GLY A 18 -35.35 -26.36 0.28
CA GLY A 18 -34.46 -25.61 1.15
C GLY A 18 -35.22 -25.22 2.41
N ASN A 19 -35.03 -26.00 3.49
CA ASN A 19 -35.33 -25.57 4.84
C ASN A 19 -34.42 -24.38 5.15
N THR A 20 -34.92 -23.17 4.88
CA THR A 20 -34.36 -21.93 5.40
C THR A 20 -34.68 -21.89 6.89
N LEU A 21 -33.85 -22.56 7.68
CA LEU A 21 -33.65 -22.14 9.05
C LEU A 21 -32.97 -20.78 8.95
N TRP A 22 -33.72 -19.73 9.24
CA TRP A 22 -33.18 -18.41 9.53
C TRP A 22 -32.37 -18.58 10.81
N ALA A 23 -31.11 -18.96 10.67
CA ALA A 23 -30.15 -18.64 11.69
C ALA A 23 -30.11 -17.11 11.69
N SER A 24 -30.79 -16.50 12.66
CA SER A 24 -30.48 -15.14 13.08
C SER A 24 -28.98 -15.16 13.33
N SER A 25 -28.20 -14.57 12.43
CA SER A 25 -26.80 -14.31 12.67
C SER A 25 -26.77 -13.47 13.93
N ALA A 26 -26.35 -14.09 15.04
CA ALA A 26 -25.89 -13.34 16.19
C ALA A 26 -24.70 -12.55 15.67
N PHE A 27 -24.92 -11.27 15.36
CA PHE A 27 -23.82 -10.34 15.16
C PHE A 27 -23.15 -10.21 16.52
N ALA A 28 -22.09 -11.01 16.73
CA ALA A 28 -21.05 -10.57 17.63
C ALA A 28 -20.53 -9.28 17.01
N GLY A 29 -20.88 -8.14 17.61
CA GLY A 29 -20.25 -6.87 17.27
C GLY A 29 -18.75 -7.10 17.36
N ASP A 30 -18.09 -6.95 16.23
CA ASP A 30 -16.66 -6.79 16.17
C ASP A 30 -16.33 -5.61 17.09
N GLY A 31 -15.48 -5.83 18.09
CA GLY A 31 -15.10 -4.83 19.10
C GLY A 31 -14.29 -3.66 18.53
N TRP A 32 -14.57 -3.27 17.29
CA TRP A 32 -13.98 -2.20 16.53
C TRP A 32 -15.06 -1.13 16.38
N GLY A 33 -14.86 0.01 17.04
CA GLY A 33 -15.74 1.15 16.85
C GLY A 33 -15.81 1.54 15.37
N HIS A 34 -16.98 1.95 14.91
CA HIS A 34 -17.15 2.49 13.57
C HIS A 34 -16.23 3.71 13.38
N VAL A 35 -15.35 3.64 12.39
CA VAL A 35 -14.56 4.78 11.92
C VAL A 35 -15.41 5.53 10.90
N ASP A 36 -15.81 6.76 11.23
CA ASP A 36 -16.44 7.67 10.27
C ASP A 36 -15.38 8.65 9.77
N CYS A 37 -15.06 8.57 8.48
CA CYS A 37 -13.99 9.35 7.84
C CYS A 37 -14.52 10.56 7.06
N ASP A 38 -15.81 10.89 7.16
CA ASP A 38 -16.43 11.89 6.27
C ASP A 38 -16.32 13.35 6.75
N GLU A 39 -15.63 13.64 7.86
CA GLU A 39 -15.43 15.02 8.32
C GLU A 39 -13.96 15.46 8.24
N ASN A 40 -13.44 15.76 7.03
CA ASN A 40 -12.59 16.93 6.73
C ASN A 40 -11.71 16.74 5.47
N PRO A 41 -12.00 17.39 4.33
CA PRO A 41 -11.21 17.27 3.09
C PRO A 41 -9.83 17.98 3.12
N THR A 42 -9.40 18.54 4.26
CA THR A 42 -8.11 19.28 4.36
C THR A 42 -7.12 18.73 5.40
N ALA A 43 -7.44 17.62 6.07
CA ALA A 43 -6.54 16.94 6.99
C ALA A 43 -6.09 15.58 6.40
N PRO A 44 -4.78 15.32 6.18
CA PRO A 44 -4.29 14.04 5.65
C PRO A 44 -4.21 12.93 6.71
N GLY A 45 -4.92 13.06 7.84
CA GLY A 45 -4.86 12.10 8.94
C GLY A 45 -6.25 11.60 9.32
N CYS A 46 -6.50 10.31 9.12
CA CYS A 46 -7.49 9.59 9.89
C CYS A 46 -6.80 9.11 11.17
N ASP A 47 -7.08 9.74 12.31
CA ASP A 47 -6.62 9.20 13.58
C ASP A 47 -7.54 8.01 13.93
N VAL A 48 -7.00 6.80 13.77
CA VAL A 48 -7.65 5.58 14.22
C VAL A 48 -6.85 5.06 15.40
N SER A 49 -7.34 5.39 16.60
CA SER A 49 -6.82 4.83 17.84
C SER A 49 -7.50 3.48 18.09
N VAL A 50 -6.73 2.39 17.95
CA VAL A 50 -7.19 1.02 18.23
C VAL A 50 -6.84 0.67 19.67
N GLY A 51 -7.85 0.51 20.52
CA GLY A 51 -7.70 -0.05 21.85
C GLY A 51 -7.38 -1.55 21.79
N ALA A 52 -6.54 -2.04 22.71
CA ALA A 52 -6.28 -3.47 22.85
C ALA A 52 -7.57 -4.22 23.27
N PRO A 53 -7.78 -5.48 22.83
CA PRO A 53 -8.95 -6.25 23.23
C PRO A 53 -8.93 -6.45 24.76
N GLY A 54 -9.94 -5.91 25.44
CA GLY A 54 -10.14 -6.13 26.89
C GLY A 54 -10.48 -4.90 27.75
N THR A 55 -10.68 -3.71 27.19
CA THR A 55 -11.13 -2.53 27.96
C THR A 55 -12.51 -2.06 27.47
N PRO A 56 -13.54 -2.02 28.34
CA PRO A 56 -14.81 -1.37 28.00
C PRO A 56 -14.60 0.13 27.76
N ALA A 57 -15.24 0.66 26.72
CA ALA A 57 -15.27 2.08 26.42
C ALA A 57 -16.33 2.78 27.30
N ASP A 58 -15.89 3.66 28.19
CA ASP A 58 -16.79 4.57 28.90
C ASP A 58 -16.99 5.86 28.09
N GLY A 59 -18.10 5.91 27.35
CA GLY A 59 -18.65 7.13 26.75
C GLY A 59 -19.63 7.80 27.71
N GLY A 60 -19.37 9.06 28.06
CA GLY A 60 -20.21 9.84 28.97
C GLY A 60 -21.54 10.29 28.34
N GLY A 61 -22.60 10.27 29.16
CA GLY A 61 -23.91 10.86 28.88
C GLY A 61 -24.76 10.95 30.16
N SER A 62 -25.06 12.18 30.57
CA SER A 62 -25.66 12.59 31.84
C SER A 62 -27.11 12.14 32.07
N GLY A 63 -27.46 11.84 33.32
CA GLY A 63 -28.84 11.93 33.83
C GLY A 63 -29.19 11.06 35.06
N GLY A 64 -29.46 11.71 36.19
CA GLY A 64 -30.52 11.30 37.14
C GLY A 64 -30.21 10.31 38.28
N ASP A 65 -30.01 10.88 39.47
CA ASP A 65 -30.47 10.44 40.80
C ASP A 65 -30.00 9.13 41.47
N SER A 66 -29.22 9.36 42.55
CA SER A 66 -29.33 8.77 43.89
C SER A 66 -29.23 7.25 44.07
N ALA A 67 -28.06 6.80 44.51
CA ALA A 67 -27.95 5.95 45.70
C ALA A 67 -26.52 6.05 46.25
N GLY A 68 -26.39 6.55 47.48
CA GLY A 68 -25.12 6.51 48.20
C GLY A 68 -24.69 5.07 48.48
N SER A 69 -23.43 4.78 48.20
CA SER A 69 -22.72 3.66 48.82
C SER A 69 -21.24 4.01 48.92
N GLY A 70 -20.67 3.74 50.09
CA GLY A 70 -19.41 4.32 50.55
C GLY A 70 -18.20 3.98 49.68
N SER A 71 -17.39 5.00 49.39
CA SER A 71 -16.02 4.85 48.91
C SER A 71 -15.18 4.10 49.95
N THR A 72 -14.95 2.81 49.72
CA THR A 72 -13.68 2.18 50.09
C THR A 72 -12.73 2.44 48.93
N GLY A 73 -11.79 3.38 49.10
CA GLY A 73 -10.76 3.67 48.11
C GLY A 73 -9.87 2.44 47.88
N GLY A 74 -10.13 1.71 46.80
CA GLY A 74 -9.20 0.73 46.26
C GLY A 74 -8.25 1.46 45.33
N GLN A 75 -7.00 1.67 45.75
CA GLN A 75 -5.94 2.06 44.81
C GLN A 75 -5.83 0.97 43.74
N GLU A 76 -5.94 1.36 42.47
CA GLU A 76 -5.65 0.44 41.36
C GLU A 76 -4.25 -0.16 41.57
N PRO A 77 -4.09 -1.49 41.44
CA PRO A 77 -2.80 -2.12 41.70
C PRO A 77 -1.78 -1.70 40.65
N THR A 78 -0.65 -1.14 41.10
CA THR A 78 0.48 -0.84 40.21
C THR A 78 1.14 -2.16 39.80
N CYS A 79 0.95 -2.56 38.55
CA CYS A 79 1.55 -3.77 37.99
C CYS A 79 2.72 -3.42 37.07
N THR A 80 3.80 -4.19 37.15
CA THR A 80 4.97 -4.09 36.28
C THR A 80 5.34 -5.47 35.75
N TRP A 81 5.80 -5.54 34.51
CA TRP A 81 6.33 -6.77 33.93
C TRP A 81 7.83 -6.82 34.13
N GLU A 82 8.33 -7.91 34.69
CA GLU A 82 9.74 -8.17 34.85
C GLU A 82 10.15 -9.40 34.03
N ARG A 83 11.33 -9.35 33.45
CA ARG A 83 11.87 -10.47 32.66
C ARG A 83 12.39 -11.53 33.62
N VAL A 84 11.91 -12.77 33.46
CA VAL A 84 12.30 -13.88 34.34
C VAL A 84 13.76 -14.28 34.08
N GLU A 85 14.57 -14.46 35.12
CA GLU A 85 15.93 -14.96 35.00
C GLU A 85 16.17 -16.11 35.99
N PRO A 86 16.71 -17.28 35.55
CA PRO A 86 17.11 -17.62 34.18
C PRO A 86 15.93 -17.94 33.26
N GLN A 87 16.11 -17.71 31.95
CA GLN A 87 15.08 -17.99 30.94
C GLN A 87 14.89 -19.50 30.73
N ALA A 88 13.66 -19.97 30.85
CA ALA A 88 13.28 -21.31 30.43
C ALA A 88 13.20 -21.42 28.90
N SER A 89 13.20 -22.65 28.37
CA SER A 89 13.02 -22.88 26.94
C SER A 89 11.67 -22.31 26.44
N PRO A 90 11.61 -21.81 25.20
CA PRO A 90 10.37 -21.32 24.61
C PRO A 90 9.31 -22.42 24.50
N PRO A 91 8.01 -22.09 24.52
CA PRO A 91 6.95 -23.01 24.16
C PRO A 91 7.14 -23.58 22.75
N VAL A 92 6.64 -24.79 22.52
CA VAL A 92 6.74 -25.45 21.19
C VAL A 92 5.99 -24.61 20.16
N GLY A 93 6.70 -24.20 19.10
CA GLY A 93 6.15 -23.38 18.02
C GLY A 93 6.13 -21.87 18.31
N ALA A 94 6.60 -21.43 19.48
CA ALA A 94 6.73 -20.01 19.77
C ALA A 94 7.88 -19.38 18.97
N GLY A 95 7.66 -18.15 18.49
CA GLY A 95 8.70 -17.36 17.81
C GLY A 95 9.78 -16.86 18.79
N GLY A 96 10.60 -15.89 18.35
CA GLY A 96 11.50 -15.19 19.26
C GLY A 96 10.71 -14.51 20.39
N GLY A 97 11.21 -14.55 21.61
CA GLY A 97 10.50 -14.04 22.79
C GLY A 97 11.27 -14.25 24.08
N ALA A 98 10.63 -13.90 25.19
CA ALA A 98 11.13 -14.18 26.53
C ALA A 98 9.98 -14.42 27.51
N TRP A 99 10.28 -15.13 28.59
CA TRP A 99 9.38 -15.30 29.72
C TRP A 99 9.36 -14.04 30.58
N TYR A 100 8.17 -13.53 30.88
CA TYR A 100 7.93 -12.40 31.76
C TYR A 100 6.94 -12.77 32.87
N GLU A 101 7.16 -12.25 34.06
CA GLU A 101 6.21 -12.33 35.17
C GLU A 101 5.66 -10.93 35.50
N ARG A 102 4.37 -10.88 35.86
CA ARG A 102 3.72 -9.63 36.26
C ARG A 102 3.75 -9.52 37.76
N MET A 103 4.40 -8.50 38.27
CA MET A 103 4.43 -8.16 39.68
C MET A 103 3.44 -7.02 39.91
N CYS A 104 2.39 -7.28 40.68
CA CYS A 104 1.39 -6.29 41.04
C CYS A 104 1.48 -5.96 42.53
N GLN A 105 1.64 -4.68 42.85
CA GLN A 105 1.55 -4.20 44.22
C GLN A 105 0.08 -3.97 44.57
N ILE A 106 -0.44 -4.71 45.57
CA ILE A 106 -1.83 -4.64 46.01
C ILE A 106 -1.83 -4.26 47.49
N GLY A 107 -2.06 -2.97 47.79
CA GLY A 107 -1.89 -2.43 49.14
C GLY A 107 -0.44 -2.56 49.60
N THR A 108 -0.21 -3.29 50.70
CA THR A 108 1.13 -3.63 51.20
C THR A 108 1.62 -5.02 50.74
N GLY A 109 0.81 -5.76 49.98
CA GLY A 109 1.15 -7.08 49.46
C GLY A 109 1.70 -7.02 48.04
N MET A 110 2.47 -8.05 47.65
CA MET A 110 2.96 -8.26 46.30
C MET A 110 2.37 -9.55 45.73
N ALA A 111 1.75 -9.46 44.56
CA ALA A 111 1.23 -10.60 43.82
C ALA A 111 2.08 -10.79 42.55
N VAL A 112 2.58 -12.01 42.33
CA VAL A 112 3.36 -12.36 41.14
C VAL A 112 2.54 -13.32 40.29
N SER A 113 2.37 -13.01 39.00
CA SER A 113 1.71 -13.92 38.06
C SER A 113 2.64 -15.07 37.68
N PRO A 114 2.12 -16.22 37.24
CA PRO A 114 2.93 -17.21 36.54
C PRO A 114 3.66 -16.55 35.35
N PRO A 115 4.89 -16.99 35.03
CA PRO A 115 5.59 -16.56 33.83
C PRO A 115 4.74 -16.83 32.59
N VAL A 116 4.62 -15.81 31.73
CA VAL A 116 3.99 -15.93 30.42
C VAL A 116 5.02 -15.67 29.33
N TRP A 117 4.89 -16.39 28.22
CA TRP A 117 5.72 -16.16 27.06
C TRP A 117 5.25 -14.91 26.35
N HIS A 118 6.13 -13.92 26.24
CA HIS A 118 5.87 -12.73 25.43
C HIS A 118 6.72 -12.83 24.17
N GLU A 119 6.06 -12.95 23.02
CA GLU A 119 6.75 -12.91 21.73
C GLU A 119 7.39 -11.53 21.54
N THR A 120 8.66 -11.52 21.17
CA THR A 120 9.31 -10.32 20.65
C THR A 120 8.85 -10.16 19.21
N THR A 121 8.15 -9.09 18.91
CA THR A 121 7.79 -8.80 17.51
C THR A 121 9.07 -8.63 16.70
N ASP A 122 9.23 -9.44 15.65
CA ASP A 122 10.35 -9.32 14.72
C ASP A 122 10.31 -7.94 14.06
N PRO A 123 11.36 -7.10 14.21
CA PRO A 123 11.43 -5.80 13.56
C PRO A 123 11.18 -5.88 12.04
N ARG A 124 11.57 -6.98 11.40
CA ARG A 124 11.33 -7.17 9.97
C ARG A 124 9.85 -7.37 9.64
N ALA A 125 9.08 -8.06 10.49
CA ALA A 125 7.65 -8.18 10.31
C ALA A 125 6.94 -6.82 10.43
N VAL A 126 7.35 -6.00 11.41
CA VAL A 126 6.86 -4.62 11.54
C VAL A 126 7.31 -3.76 10.34
N ALA A 127 8.51 -3.99 9.81
CA ALA A 127 8.97 -3.34 8.59
C ALA A 127 8.10 -3.68 7.38
N GLN A 128 7.73 -4.95 7.19
CA GLN A 128 6.84 -5.38 6.11
C GLN A 128 5.45 -4.72 6.21
N GLU A 129 4.95 -4.53 7.43
CA GLU A 129 3.72 -3.77 7.67
C GLU A 129 3.92 -2.27 7.40
N ALA A 130 5.08 -1.68 7.70
CA ALA A 130 5.38 -0.31 7.29
C ALA A 130 5.45 -0.20 5.75
N VAL A 131 6.01 -1.20 5.07
CA VAL A 131 6.09 -1.27 3.60
C VAL A 131 4.71 -1.40 2.97
N SER A 132 3.79 -2.20 3.54
CA SER A 132 2.41 -2.34 3.04
C SER A 132 1.62 -1.02 3.06
N ARG A 133 2.01 -0.11 3.95
CA ARG A 133 1.42 1.23 4.11
C ARG A 133 2.02 2.28 3.17
N LEU A 134 3.11 1.97 2.46
CA LEU A 134 3.69 2.92 1.49
C LEU A 134 2.67 3.24 0.38
N ARG A 135 2.52 4.54 0.10
CA ARG A 135 1.71 5.05 -1.00
C ARG A 135 2.63 5.59 -2.08
N LEU A 136 2.86 4.79 -3.11
CA LEU A 136 3.68 5.15 -4.25
C LEU A 136 2.81 5.83 -5.32
N PRO A 137 3.11 7.07 -5.73
CA PRO A 137 2.32 7.75 -6.75
C PRO A 137 2.50 7.06 -8.10
N ALA A 138 1.46 7.14 -8.93
CA ALA A 138 1.60 6.89 -10.35
C ALA A 138 2.60 7.92 -10.94
N PRO A 139 3.54 7.51 -11.79
CA PRO A 139 4.48 8.42 -12.45
C PRO A 139 3.74 9.51 -13.24
N ALA A 140 4.04 10.78 -12.98
CA ALA A 140 3.57 11.88 -13.80
C ALA A 140 4.48 12.01 -15.04
N ILE A 141 4.08 11.32 -16.11
CA ILE A 141 4.81 11.30 -17.39
C ILE A 141 4.74 12.66 -18.07
N ARG A 142 5.89 13.16 -18.52
CA ARG A 142 6.00 14.36 -19.35
C ARG A 142 6.82 14.08 -20.60
N THR A 143 6.45 14.75 -21.69
CA THR A 143 7.16 14.68 -22.96
C THR A 143 7.43 16.06 -23.53
N ASN A 144 8.46 16.18 -24.36
CA ASN A 144 8.63 17.34 -25.24
C ASN A 144 8.88 16.87 -26.69
N PRO A 145 8.10 17.33 -27.69
CA PRO A 145 6.92 18.18 -27.56
C PRO A 145 5.84 17.62 -26.62
N ASP A 146 5.18 18.51 -25.87
CA ASP A 146 4.09 18.16 -24.96
C ASP A 146 2.82 18.03 -25.80
N SER A 147 2.53 16.84 -26.31
CA SER A 147 1.35 16.68 -27.15
C SER A 147 0.93 15.23 -27.30
N ALA A 148 -0.37 15.07 -27.51
CA ALA A 148 -0.95 13.84 -28.02
C ALA A 148 -0.44 13.50 -29.44
N SER A 149 0.27 14.38 -30.16
CA SER A 149 0.65 14.19 -31.57
C SER A 149 2.12 14.52 -31.83
N LEU A 150 2.96 13.50 -31.86
CA LEU A 150 4.38 13.55 -32.15
C LEU A 150 4.65 13.29 -33.64
N LEU A 151 5.82 13.69 -34.12
CA LEU A 151 6.26 13.46 -35.50
C LEU A 151 7.28 12.32 -35.56
N VAL A 152 7.21 11.51 -36.62
CA VAL A 152 8.29 10.58 -36.96
C VAL A 152 9.59 11.33 -37.23
N HIS A 153 10.73 10.72 -36.91
CA HIS A 153 12.08 11.26 -37.07
C HIS A 153 12.40 12.54 -36.28
N VAL A 154 11.52 12.94 -35.35
CA VAL A 154 11.76 14.06 -34.43
C VAL A 154 12.10 13.51 -33.04
N PRO A 155 13.21 13.95 -32.40
CA PRO A 155 13.55 13.52 -31.05
C PRO A 155 12.48 13.93 -30.03
N VAL A 156 12.04 12.97 -29.22
CA VAL A 156 11.08 13.17 -28.13
C VAL A 156 11.83 13.05 -26.82
N TRP A 157 11.70 14.05 -25.96
CA TRP A 157 12.25 14.04 -24.61
C TRP A 157 11.25 13.40 -23.66
N LEU A 158 11.72 12.59 -22.72
CA LEU A 158 10.88 11.86 -21.76
C LEU A 158 11.40 12.10 -20.34
N TRP A 159 10.52 12.50 -19.42
CA TRP A 159 10.86 12.60 -18.00
C TRP A 159 9.65 12.36 -17.11
N VAL A 160 9.94 12.09 -15.83
CA VAL A 160 8.94 12.05 -14.75
C VAL A 160 8.97 13.38 -14.01
N ASP A 161 7.80 13.95 -13.74
CA ASP A 161 7.68 15.21 -13.00
C ASP A 161 8.14 15.07 -11.53
N ASP A 162 8.78 16.12 -11.00
CA ASP A 162 9.29 16.15 -9.61
C ASP A 162 8.20 15.90 -8.56
N SER A 163 6.94 16.25 -8.86
CA SER A 163 5.80 15.96 -7.99
C SER A 163 5.65 14.47 -7.65
N THR A 164 6.11 13.58 -8.55
CA THR A 164 6.03 12.13 -8.39
C THR A 164 7.38 11.43 -8.23
N TRP A 165 8.48 12.20 -8.29
CA TRP A 165 9.85 11.70 -8.14
C TRP A 165 10.48 12.15 -6.82
N GLY A 166 10.23 11.41 -5.74
CA GLY A 166 10.88 11.64 -4.45
C GLY A 166 10.53 10.58 -3.42
N ASP A 167 11.24 10.56 -2.30
CA ASP A 167 11.07 9.55 -1.25
C ASP A 167 9.61 9.45 -0.75
N ARG A 168 9.20 8.23 -0.42
CA ARG A 168 7.92 7.94 0.25
C ARG A 168 8.20 7.18 1.54
N ARG A 169 7.50 7.55 2.61
CA ARG A 169 7.74 7.00 3.95
C ARG A 169 6.45 6.49 4.54
N ALA A 170 6.55 5.43 5.31
CA ALA A 170 5.46 4.91 6.12
C ALA A 170 6.02 4.29 7.40
N THR A 171 5.23 4.34 8.46
CA THR A 171 5.62 3.84 9.78
C THR A 171 4.58 2.85 10.28
N ALA A 172 5.05 1.76 10.85
CA ALA A 172 4.24 0.81 11.60
C ALA A 172 4.75 0.77 13.04
N SER A 173 3.82 0.59 13.98
CA SER A 173 4.14 0.57 15.40
C SER A 173 3.36 -0.53 16.10
N VAL A 174 4.04 -1.15 17.05
CA VAL A 174 3.52 -2.15 17.98
C VAL A 174 3.97 -1.75 19.39
N PRO A 175 3.40 -2.29 20.47
CA PRO A 175 3.85 -1.98 21.81
C PRO A 175 5.37 -2.17 21.96
N GLY A 176 6.08 -1.11 22.36
CA GLY A 176 7.53 -1.13 22.56
C GLY A 176 8.40 -1.01 21.31
N MET A 177 7.84 -0.89 20.09
CA MET A 177 8.62 -0.75 18.87
C MET A 177 7.91 0.04 17.77
N SER A 178 8.68 0.89 17.07
CA SER A 178 8.24 1.51 15.82
C SER A 178 9.29 1.27 14.74
N VAL A 179 8.83 1.00 13.52
CA VAL A 179 9.67 0.80 12.33
C VAL A 179 9.19 1.71 11.21
N THR A 180 10.12 2.43 10.59
CA THR A 180 9.86 3.31 9.46
C THR A 180 10.49 2.73 8.20
N ALA A 181 9.68 2.55 7.16
CA ALA A 181 10.10 2.19 5.82
C ALA A 181 10.19 3.44 4.92
N ILE A 182 11.18 3.47 4.04
CA ILE A 182 11.45 4.53 3.08
C ILE A 182 11.62 3.89 1.70
N ALA A 183 10.78 4.28 0.75
CA ALA A 183 10.90 3.95 -0.67
C ALA A 183 11.52 5.13 -1.43
N THR A 184 12.70 4.92 -2.00
CA THR A 184 13.44 5.92 -2.78
C THR A 184 13.41 5.56 -4.27
N PRO A 185 12.96 6.47 -5.16
CA PRO A 185 12.96 6.19 -6.59
C PRO A 185 14.39 6.13 -7.12
N THR A 186 14.71 5.09 -7.89
CA THR A 186 16.10 4.85 -8.36
C THR A 186 16.23 4.85 -9.88
N ARG A 187 15.19 4.43 -10.60
CA ARG A 187 15.20 4.27 -12.05
C ARG A 187 13.79 4.36 -12.62
N VAL A 188 13.67 4.82 -13.86
CA VAL A 188 12.48 4.68 -14.71
C VAL A 188 12.81 3.74 -15.86
N THR A 189 11.96 2.74 -16.07
CA THR A 189 11.92 1.94 -17.31
C THR A 189 10.78 2.44 -18.17
N TRP A 190 11.11 2.88 -19.38
CA TRP A 190 10.16 3.35 -20.39
C TRP A 190 9.92 2.27 -21.43
N SER A 191 8.65 2.01 -21.74
CA SER A 191 8.24 1.34 -22.98
C SER A 191 7.55 2.38 -23.85
N THR A 192 7.99 2.52 -25.10
CA THR A 192 7.51 3.57 -26.01
C THR A 192 6.34 3.14 -26.88
N GLY A 193 5.93 1.87 -26.78
CA GLY A 193 4.76 1.31 -27.49
C GLY A 193 5.02 0.93 -28.95
N ASP A 194 6.13 1.37 -29.56
CA ASP A 194 6.60 0.98 -30.91
C ASP A 194 7.59 -0.21 -30.88
N GLY A 195 7.68 -0.91 -29.74
CA GLY A 195 8.66 -1.96 -29.47
C GLY A 195 9.95 -1.44 -28.83
N GLY A 196 10.13 -0.12 -28.72
CA GLY A 196 11.24 0.49 -28.00
C GLY A 196 11.13 0.34 -26.48
N SER A 197 12.29 0.21 -25.84
CA SER A 197 12.43 0.26 -24.38
C SER A 197 13.72 0.97 -24.00
N ARG A 198 13.67 1.79 -22.95
CA ARG A 198 14.82 2.54 -22.45
C ARG A 198 14.77 2.61 -20.94
N GLN A 199 15.94 2.59 -20.31
CA GLN A 199 16.07 2.79 -18.86
C GLN A 199 16.86 4.07 -18.61
N CYS A 200 16.31 4.94 -17.77
CA CYS A 200 16.93 6.20 -17.39
C CYS A 200 16.63 6.51 -15.92
N GLY A 201 17.20 7.60 -15.40
CA GLY A 201 16.77 8.17 -14.11
C GLY A 201 15.40 8.84 -14.25
N LYS A 202 15.20 9.95 -13.54
CA LYS A 202 14.00 10.79 -13.72
C LYS A 202 13.82 11.28 -15.17
N GLY A 203 14.92 11.48 -15.90
CA GLY A 203 14.95 12.21 -17.17
C GLY A 203 15.18 13.71 -16.94
N THR A 204 15.67 14.40 -17.97
CA THR A 204 15.95 15.84 -17.95
C THR A 204 14.73 16.60 -18.48
N PRO A 205 14.09 17.45 -17.68
CA PRO A 205 13.02 18.32 -18.16
C PRO A 205 13.51 19.22 -19.29
N TRP A 206 12.70 19.37 -20.34
CA TRP A 206 12.99 20.34 -21.39
C TRP A 206 12.90 21.78 -20.85
N VAL A 207 13.80 22.66 -21.31
CA VAL A 207 13.85 24.08 -20.91
C VAL A 207 13.71 24.98 -22.13
N ALA A 208 12.92 26.06 -21.99
CA ALA A 208 12.75 27.06 -23.04
C ALA A 208 14.08 27.63 -23.53
N GLY A 209 14.30 27.55 -24.85
CA GLY A 209 15.53 27.98 -25.50
C GLY A 209 16.51 26.85 -25.84
N ALA A 210 16.25 25.61 -25.41
CA ALA A 210 16.95 24.45 -25.95
C ALA A 210 16.61 24.26 -27.44
N ASP A 211 17.57 23.78 -28.23
CA ASP A 211 17.36 23.48 -29.65
C ASP A 211 16.23 22.43 -29.79
N PRO A 212 15.10 22.76 -30.46
CA PRO A 212 14.00 21.81 -30.64
C PRO A 212 14.38 20.53 -31.40
N ALA A 213 15.47 20.56 -32.18
CA ALA A 213 15.99 19.39 -32.88
C ALA A 213 16.96 18.55 -32.03
N SER A 214 17.37 19.05 -30.86
CA SER A 214 18.31 18.33 -30.01
C SER A 214 17.66 17.14 -29.31
N ALA A 215 18.40 16.03 -29.23
CA ALA A 215 18.00 14.87 -28.44
C ALA A 215 18.17 15.15 -26.93
N SER A 216 17.31 14.52 -26.12
CA SER A 216 17.43 14.58 -24.67
C SER A 216 18.82 14.10 -24.22
N PRO A 217 19.46 14.80 -23.26
CA PRO A 217 20.77 14.41 -22.74
C PRO A 217 20.80 13.03 -22.08
N ASP A 218 19.68 12.58 -21.49
CA ASP A 218 19.62 11.37 -20.69
C ASP A 218 18.49 10.41 -21.10
N CYS A 219 17.32 10.92 -21.46
CA CYS A 219 16.14 10.12 -21.70
C CYS A 219 15.27 10.70 -22.81
N GLY A 220 15.31 10.04 -23.97
CA GLY A 220 14.52 10.39 -25.12
C GLY A 220 14.38 9.23 -26.10
N HIS A 221 13.46 9.39 -27.05
CA HIS A 221 13.14 8.40 -28.08
C HIS A 221 12.80 9.09 -29.39
N THR A 222 13.07 8.43 -30.51
CA THR A 222 12.71 8.91 -31.85
C THR A 222 11.91 7.83 -32.56
N TYR A 223 10.64 8.11 -32.84
CA TYR A 223 9.78 7.19 -33.58
C TYR A 223 10.14 7.18 -35.06
N THR A 224 10.19 6.00 -35.67
CA THR A 224 10.49 5.82 -37.10
C THR A 224 9.27 5.42 -37.92
N SER A 225 8.12 5.19 -37.28
CA SER A 225 6.87 4.78 -37.92
C SER A 225 5.67 5.49 -37.29
N PRO A 226 4.63 5.80 -38.07
CA PRO A 226 3.41 6.42 -37.55
C PRO A 226 2.58 5.41 -36.76
N SER A 227 1.89 5.88 -35.72
CA SER A 227 1.10 5.04 -34.80
C SER A 227 -0.23 4.55 -35.38
N ARG A 228 -0.63 5.01 -36.58
CA ARG A 228 -1.92 4.67 -37.21
C ARG A 228 -2.16 3.16 -37.40
N GLY A 229 -1.08 2.38 -37.50
CA GLY A 229 -1.14 0.91 -37.64
C GLY A 229 -1.15 0.16 -36.31
N SER A 230 -0.97 0.86 -35.19
CA SER A 230 -0.96 0.31 -33.84
C SER A 230 -2.38 0.11 -33.31
N ALA A 231 -2.54 -0.74 -32.30
CA ALA A 231 -3.81 -0.88 -31.59
C ALA A 231 -4.32 0.49 -31.09
N GLY A 232 -5.56 0.86 -31.42
CA GLY A 232 -6.14 2.15 -31.06
C GLY A 232 -5.56 3.36 -31.83
N GLY A 233 -4.69 3.16 -32.83
CA GLY A 233 -4.10 4.24 -33.63
C GLY A 233 -3.04 5.08 -32.91
N THR A 234 -2.60 4.64 -31.72
CA THR A 234 -1.63 5.33 -30.85
C THR A 234 -0.58 4.37 -30.34
N TYR A 235 0.61 4.87 -29.99
CA TYR A 235 1.54 4.12 -29.16
C TYR A 235 1.23 4.38 -27.68
N THR A 236 1.34 3.35 -26.85
CA THR A 236 1.18 3.47 -25.40
C THR A 236 2.55 3.63 -24.76
N VAL A 237 2.87 4.85 -24.34
CA VAL A 237 4.10 5.13 -23.60
C VAL A 237 3.87 4.77 -22.14
N THR A 238 4.66 3.86 -21.59
CA THR A 238 4.55 3.38 -20.21
C THR A 238 5.83 3.71 -19.46
N ALA A 239 5.70 4.37 -18.31
CA ALA A 239 6.80 4.61 -17.38
C ALA A 239 6.61 3.74 -16.13
N THR A 240 7.65 2.99 -15.78
CA THR A 240 7.70 2.19 -14.55
C THR A 240 8.83 2.69 -13.67
N ILE A 241 8.51 3.28 -12.52
CA ILE A 241 9.50 3.68 -11.51
C ILE A 241 9.85 2.46 -10.65
N THR A 242 11.14 2.22 -10.44
CA THR A 242 11.66 1.25 -9.47
C THR A 242 12.06 1.97 -8.18
N TRP A 243 11.50 1.50 -7.06
CA TRP A 243 11.66 2.07 -5.74
C TRP A 243 12.49 1.15 -4.86
N ARG A 244 13.66 1.63 -4.41
CA ARG A 244 14.46 0.92 -3.42
C ARG A 244 13.86 1.12 -2.04
N VAL A 245 13.58 0.02 -1.35
CA VAL A 245 12.97 0.06 -0.02
C VAL A 245 14.00 -0.23 1.06
N THR A 246 14.12 0.71 1.98
CA THR A 246 14.95 0.58 3.19
C THR A 246 14.08 0.79 4.41
N TRP A 247 14.46 0.24 5.56
CA TRP A 247 13.73 0.46 6.80
C TRP A 247 14.67 0.50 8.01
N SER A 248 14.21 1.15 9.07
CA SER A 248 14.91 1.17 10.36
C SER A 248 13.91 1.24 11.53
N GLY A 249 14.23 0.54 12.62
CA GLY A 249 13.41 0.49 13.83
C GLY A 249 13.72 -0.74 14.68
N GLY A 250 13.28 -0.70 15.95
CA GLY A 250 13.55 -1.81 16.89
C GLY A 250 15.04 -2.09 17.13
N GLY A 251 15.91 -1.08 16.99
CA GLY A 251 17.36 -1.24 17.12
C GLY A 251 18.05 -1.88 15.91
N THR A 252 17.33 -2.12 14.81
CA THR A 252 17.85 -2.75 13.59
C THR A 252 17.47 -1.94 12.35
N SER A 253 18.05 -2.31 11.20
CA SER A 253 17.74 -1.73 9.89
C SER A 253 17.93 -2.77 8.80
N GLY A 254 17.26 -2.61 7.68
CA GLY A 254 17.36 -3.53 6.55
C GLY A 254 16.80 -2.98 5.25
N THR A 255 16.70 -3.88 4.27
CA THR A 255 16.09 -3.63 2.97
C THR A 255 14.99 -4.62 2.72
N GLU A 256 13.98 -4.22 1.96
CA GLU A 256 12.95 -5.13 1.42
C GLU A 256 13.04 -5.16 -0.11
N PRO A 257 12.37 -6.11 -0.78
CA PRO A 257 12.29 -6.13 -2.24
C PRO A 257 11.87 -4.78 -2.81
N ASP A 258 12.46 -4.42 -3.95
CA ASP A 258 12.10 -3.19 -4.64
C ASP A 258 10.62 -3.20 -5.03
N LEU A 259 9.98 -2.04 -4.91
CA LEU A 259 8.60 -1.83 -5.36
C LEU A 259 8.58 -1.14 -6.71
N THR A 260 7.44 -1.19 -7.39
CA THR A 260 7.22 -0.48 -8.66
C THR A 260 5.95 0.33 -8.65
N SER A 261 5.96 1.46 -9.35
CA SER A 261 4.74 2.19 -9.72
C SER A 261 4.76 2.50 -11.21
N THR A 262 3.60 2.43 -11.84
CA THR A 262 3.48 2.46 -13.29
C THR A 262 2.37 3.41 -13.73
N ALA A 263 2.62 4.14 -14.82
CA ALA A 263 1.61 4.92 -15.52
C ALA A 263 1.82 4.78 -17.02
N SER A 264 0.75 5.02 -17.79
CA SER A 264 0.79 4.99 -19.24
C SER A 264 0.03 6.17 -19.83
N VAL A 265 0.54 6.71 -20.94
CA VAL A 265 -0.13 7.75 -21.72
C VAL A 265 -0.16 7.36 -23.21
N PRO A 266 -1.27 7.58 -23.91
CA PRO A 266 -1.32 7.38 -25.36
C PRO A 266 -0.64 8.54 -26.07
N VAL A 267 0.17 8.23 -27.08
CA VAL A 267 0.76 9.20 -27.99
C VAL A 267 0.44 8.82 -29.43
N GLN A 268 -0.11 9.77 -30.19
CA GLN A 268 -0.24 9.65 -31.63
C GLN A 268 1.09 10.05 -32.26
N VAL A 269 1.56 9.25 -33.22
CA VAL A 269 2.73 9.60 -34.02
C VAL A 269 2.30 9.69 -35.47
N ILE A 270 2.51 10.86 -36.07
CA ILE A 270 2.12 11.15 -37.45
C ILE A 270 3.35 11.41 -38.31
N GLU A 271 3.15 11.26 -39.61
CA GLU A 271 4.13 11.61 -40.63
C GLU A 271 3.69 12.89 -41.32
N ALA A 272 4.56 13.90 -41.33
CA ALA A 272 4.32 15.12 -42.10
C ALA A 272 4.77 14.88 -43.54
N SER A 273 3.81 14.76 -44.45
CA SER A 273 4.09 14.75 -45.89
C SER A 273 4.00 16.18 -46.43
N ALA A 274 5.10 16.69 -46.99
CA ALA A 274 5.06 17.92 -47.75
C ALA A 274 4.41 17.65 -49.12
N VAL A 275 3.31 18.33 -49.42
CA VAL A 275 2.77 18.37 -50.79
C VAL A 275 3.55 19.42 -51.55
N ASN A 276 4.44 19.00 -52.45
CA ASN A 276 5.07 19.91 -53.41
C ASN A 276 4.03 20.29 -54.48
N THR A 277 3.38 21.43 -54.34
CA THR A 277 2.65 22.07 -55.43
C THR A 277 3.63 22.90 -56.27
N ASN A 278 4.40 22.23 -57.14
CA ASN A 278 5.09 22.95 -58.21
C ASN A 278 4.03 23.32 -59.27
N SER A 279 3.66 24.59 -59.29
CA SER A 279 2.89 25.24 -60.36
C SER A 279 3.81 25.91 -61.36
#